data_AF-A0A2D5TSY8-F1
#
_entry.id   AF-A0A2D5TSY8-F1
#
_cell.length_a   1.000
_cell.length_b   1.000
_cell.length_c   1.000
_cell.angle_alpha   90.00
_cell.angle_beta   90.00
_cell.angle_gamma   90.00
#
_symmetry.space_group_name_H-M   'P 1'
#
loop_
_entity.id
_entity.type
_entity.pdbx_description
1 polymer ?
#
loop_
_entity_poly.entity_id
_entity_poly.type
_entity_poly.pdbx_seq_one_letter_code
_entity_poly.pdbx_strand_id
1 'polypeptide(L)'
;MPFSTGTANTPGELLSAINTLVTANGWTKISGETDQVPVSPKSARYWRLLWIENEDVNNDFRELNSIEFRSTLGGAAISGTWSTPGVASGAPPGYFRSADINDDVFWIKLDCGSPTIVRECVVQCQTDNESPRDFFIQWSNDDLTWTTMFGVNNLSWVDNETKTFQFDDGYLFSDHISSTQCVRAGYDVREVPVPILPYTDSFSQSCNDRFIWQAPGYDANRRIYIEARGHFNAATSTSFLEIGISPEYDSANPYLGQQIGGYGKVFHLFDVNPVTYWIYMNDTRLIVVTKSGTSDYTSSYIGFLAAFATPDDYPQPLFLSSTSNDLNFLSENNNRFSSMADPGDGCAAVRLWDNSWNILENRGDSSLANLYQRNITFWTWPFHVGSTFIGSWPNIVVGDYQTFDTHWLNQQDPTNQNDVPLYPVLVQNKTYGNIGALQGVFAVPGSTLAPEQVFAISGQNYRVFPNRTRREGCNWFVVREN
;
A
#
# COMPACT_ATOMS: atom_id res chain seq x y z
N MET A 1 16.05 13.18 -12.01
CA MET A 1 15.89 13.65 -10.62
C MET A 1 16.50 12.62 -9.71
N PRO A 2 17.51 12.98 -8.90
CA PRO A 2 18.22 12.03 -8.05
C PRO A 2 17.28 11.29 -7.12
N PHE A 3 17.68 10.10 -6.67
CA PHE A 3 16.94 9.36 -5.66
C PHE A 3 16.74 10.18 -4.39
N SER A 4 15.55 10.09 -3.81
CA SER A 4 15.36 10.37 -2.39
C SER A 4 15.78 9.13 -1.59
N THR A 5 16.74 9.30 -0.69
CA THR A 5 17.27 8.22 0.13
C THR A 5 17.05 8.52 1.60
N GLY A 6 16.71 7.51 2.38
CA GLY A 6 16.53 7.66 3.82
C GLY A 6 16.28 6.32 4.50
N THR A 7 15.77 6.39 5.72
CA THR A 7 15.39 5.22 6.52
C THR A 7 13.93 5.31 6.91
N ALA A 8 13.21 4.19 6.88
CA ALA A 8 11.86 4.08 7.40
C ALA A 8 11.79 2.92 8.40
N ASN A 9 11.26 3.17 9.58
CA ASN A 9 11.07 2.18 10.64
C ASN A 9 9.73 1.47 10.55
N THR A 10 8.77 2.04 9.83
CA THR A 10 7.43 1.49 9.67
C THR A 10 6.94 1.66 8.23
N PRO A 11 5.94 0.87 7.79
CA PRO A 11 5.23 1.12 6.54
C PRO A 11 4.65 2.54 6.44
N GLY A 12 4.17 3.06 7.57
CA GLY A 12 3.69 4.42 7.67
C GLY A 12 4.77 5.45 7.36
N GLU A 13 5.97 5.30 7.92
CA GLU A 13 7.10 6.20 7.64
C GLU A 13 7.53 6.13 6.17
N LEU A 14 7.55 4.93 5.57
CA LEU A 14 7.85 4.78 4.15
C LEU A 14 6.79 5.46 3.27
N LEU A 15 5.50 5.29 3.57
CA LEU A 15 4.42 6.00 2.88
C LEU A 15 4.51 7.51 3.03
N SER A 16 4.89 8.00 4.21
CA SER A 16 5.09 9.42 4.47
C SER A 16 6.27 9.98 3.67
N ALA A 17 7.36 9.22 3.57
CA ALA A 17 8.51 9.56 2.72
C ALA A 17 8.12 9.61 1.23
N ILE A 18 7.37 8.63 0.73
CA ILE A 18 6.84 8.62 -0.63
C ILE A 18 5.95 9.85 -0.84
N ASN A 19 4.99 10.09 0.06
CA ASN A 19 4.08 11.22 -0.02
C ASN A 19 4.80 12.57 -0.09
N THR A 20 5.76 12.77 0.81
CA THR A 20 6.59 13.98 0.86
C THR A 20 7.29 14.20 -0.47
N LEU A 21 7.90 13.15 -1.04
CA LEU A 21 8.58 13.26 -2.32
C LEU A 21 7.61 13.56 -3.47
N VAL A 22 6.53 12.78 -3.63
CA VAL A 22 5.65 12.92 -4.79
C VAL A 22 4.92 14.26 -4.79
N THR A 23 4.45 14.73 -3.63
CA THR A 23 3.75 16.03 -3.51
C THR A 23 4.68 17.22 -3.70
N ALA A 24 5.95 17.13 -3.27
CA ALA A 24 6.96 18.14 -3.58
C ALA A 24 7.28 18.24 -5.09
N ASN A 25 6.93 17.21 -5.87
CA ASN A 25 7.23 17.09 -7.30
C ASN A 25 5.97 17.01 -8.17
N GLY A 26 4.92 17.74 -7.77
CA GLY A 26 3.76 18.02 -8.62
C GLY A 26 2.68 16.94 -8.63
N TRP A 27 2.83 15.85 -7.89
CA TRP A 27 1.73 14.90 -7.70
C TRP A 27 0.74 15.44 -6.68
N THR A 28 -0.53 15.08 -6.84
CA THR A 28 -1.59 15.47 -5.91
C THR A 28 -1.97 14.29 -5.03
N LYS A 29 -1.87 14.41 -3.70
CA LYS A 29 -2.48 13.44 -2.78
C LYS A 29 -3.99 13.69 -2.77
N ILE A 30 -4.76 12.69 -3.19
CA ILE A 30 -6.22 12.73 -3.24
C ILE A 30 -6.85 12.19 -1.95
N SER A 31 -6.23 11.16 -1.37
CA SER A 31 -6.73 10.49 -0.17
C SER A 31 -5.57 10.08 0.74
N GLY A 32 -5.84 9.95 2.03
CA GLY A 32 -4.91 9.43 3.03
C GLY A 32 -4.39 10.47 4.01
N GLU A 33 -4.25 10.05 5.25
CA GLU A 33 -3.82 10.90 6.36
C GLU A 33 -2.30 10.87 6.57
N THR A 34 -1.64 12.02 6.48
CA THR A 34 -0.20 12.15 6.74
C THR A 34 0.18 12.01 8.20
N ASP A 35 -0.80 12.18 9.10
CA ASP A 35 -0.69 12.27 10.57
C ASP A 35 0.70 11.97 11.06
N GLN A 36 1.19 10.80 11.44
CA GLN A 36 0.58 9.59 11.95
C GLN A 36 0.46 9.65 13.47
N VAL A 37 0.84 10.77 14.08
CA VAL A 37 1.13 10.89 15.50
C VAL A 37 -0.18 10.83 16.31
N PRO A 38 -0.39 9.81 17.18
CA PRO A 38 -1.60 9.68 17.99
C PRO A 38 -1.57 10.60 19.24
N VAL A 39 -0.91 11.76 19.14
CA VAL A 39 -0.87 12.72 20.26
C VAL A 39 -2.27 13.29 20.44
N SER A 40 -2.84 13.00 21.59
CA SER A 40 -4.05 13.66 22.07
C SER A 40 -3.67 15.03 22.66
N PRO A 41 -4.49 16.05 22.40
CA PRO A 41 -5.62 16.03 21.49
C PRO A 41 -5.17 16.25 20.07
N LYS A 42 -5.87 15.57 19.17
CA LYS A 42 -5.65 15.75 17.75
C LYS A 42 -6.44 16.91 17.20
N SER A 43 -5.87 17.67 16.26
CA SER A 43 -6.70 18.49 15.37
C SER A 43 -7.16 17.63 14.21
N ALA A 44 -8.45 17.32 14.16
CA ALA A 44 -9.03 16.47 13.13
C ALA A 44 -10.36 17.03 12.62
N ARG A 45 -10.66 16.83 11.33
CA ARG A 45 -11.92 17.30 10.72
C ARG A 45 -13.12 16.47 11.15
N TYR A 46 -12.95 15.15 11.22
CA TYR A 46 -14.02 14.21 11.55
C TYR A 46 -13.74 13.54 12.89
N TRP A 47 -14.80 13.39 13.68
CA TRP A 47 -14.79 12.71 14.98
C TRP A 47 -15.96 11.74 15.03
N ARG A 48 -15.76 10.55 15.60
CA ARG A 48 -16.86 9.62 15.80
C ARG A 48 -16.79 8.87 17.11
N LEU A 49 -17.95 8.47 17.60
CA LEU A 49 -18.13 7.37 18.53
C LEU A 49 -18.45 6.12 17.72
N LEU A 50 -17.66 5.06 17.87
CA LEU A 50 -17.84 3.75 17.25
C LEU A 50 -18.25 2.75 18.34
N TRP A 51 -19.45 2.22 18.27
CA TRP A 51 -20.00 1.26 19.23
C TRP A 51 -19.70 -0.16 18.76
N ILE A 52 -19.05 -0.96 19.61
CA ILE A 52 -18.52 -2.28 19.21
C ILE A 52 -19.33 -3.48 19.73
N GLU A 53 -20.37 -3.24 20.54
CA GLU A 53 -21.21 -4.31 21.05
C GLU A 53 -22.23 -4.75 20.02
N ASN A 54 -22.17 -6.04 19.67
CA ASN A 54 -23.05 -6.63 18.67
C ASN A 54 -24.20 -7.43 19.28
N GLU A 55 -24.15 -7.84 20.54
CA GLU A 55 -25.18 -8.67 21.15
C GLU A 55 -25.71 -8.07 22.46
N ASP A 56 -27.00 -7.75 22.50
CA ASP A 56 -27.77 -7.88 23.74
C ASP A 56 -28.99 -8.75 23.45
N VAL A 57 -29.18 -9.80 24.24
CA VAL A 57 -30.22 -10.80 24.00
C VAL A 57 -31.56 -10.08 24.15
N ASN A 58 -32.26 -9.86 23.03
CA ASN A 58 -33.56 -9.18 22.89
C ASN A 58 -33.54 -7.66 22.65
N ASN A 59 -32.41 -7.01 22.35
CA ASN A 59 -32.39 -5.58 22.02
C ASN A 59 -31.44 -5.24 20.87
N ASP A 60 -32.00 -5.16 19.66
CA ASP A 60 -31.25 -4.92 18.43
C ASP A 60 -31.14 -3.43 18.07
N PHE A 61 -31.36 -2.51 19.02
CA PHE A 61 -31.20 -1.08 18.77
C PHE A 61 -30.31 -0.43 19.83
N ARG A 62 -29.90 0.79 19.52
CA ARG A 62 -28.86 1.55 20.20
C ARG A 62 -29.37 2.97 20.44
N GLU A 63 -29.31 3.44 21.68
CA GLU A 63 -29.89 4.72 22.07
C GLU A 63 -28.90 5.63 22.77
N LEU A 64 -28.97 6.92 22.45
CA LEU A 64 -28.35 7.99 23.23
C LEU A 64 -29.32 9.15 23.31
N ASN A 65 -29.42 9.78 24.48
CA ASN A 65 -30.15 11.02 24.60
C ASN A 65 -29.37 12.21 24.03
N SER A 66 -28.03 12.20 24.13
CA SER A 66 -27.17 13.17 23.45
C SER A 66 -25.72 12.70 23.36
N ILE A 67 -25.00 13.27 22.39
CA ILE A 67 -23.55 13.23 22.29
C ILE A 67 -23.03 14.62 21.91
N GLU A 68 -21.98 15.07 22.57
CA GLU A 68 -21.32 16.34 22.30
C GLU A 68 -19.81 16.16 22.28
N PHE A 69 -19.16 16.66 21.22
CA PHE A 69 -17.72 16.89 21.23
C PHE A 69 -17.45 18.36 21.55
N ARG A 70 -16.46 18.65 22.40
CA ARG A 70 -16.12 20.00 22.87
C ARG A 70 -14.64 20.27 22.72
N SER A 71 -14.29 21.50 22.36
CA SER A 71 -12.89 21.92 22.14
C SER A 71 -12.18 22.38 23.41
N THR A 72 -12.91 22.57 24.50
CA THR A 72 -12.39 22.87 25.85
C THR A 72 -13.20 22.10 26.88
N LEU A 73 -12.57 21.75 28.01
CA LEU A 73 -13.26 21.07 29.13
C LEU A 73 -14.42 21.94 29.64
N GLY A 74 -15.62 21.36 29.74
CA GLY A 74 -16.84 22.08 30.10
C GLY A 74 -17.28 23.17 29.11
N GLY A 75 -16.70 23.20 27.91
CA GLY A 75 -16.99 24.19 26.88
C GLY A 75 -18.32 23.96 26.15
N ALA A 76 -18.60 24.82 25.18
CA ALA A 76 -19.72 24.62 24.27
C ALA A 76 -19.45 23.46 23.30
N ALA A 77 -20.51 22.77 22.88
CA ALA A 77 -20.44 21.75 21.83
C ALA A 77 -19.90 22.36 20.52
N ILE A 78 -19.04 21.59 19.85
CA ILE A 78 -18.50 21.94 18.53
C ILE A 78 -19.64 21.90 17.52
N SER A 79 -19.79 22.97 16.75
CA SER A 79 -20.72 23.01 15.63
C SER A 79 -20.21 22.16 14.47
N GLY A 80 -21.10 21.40 13.83
CA GLY A 80 -20.76 20.65 12.63
C GLY A 80 -21.95 19.89 12.08
N THR A 81 -21.68 19.01 11.11
CA THR A 81 -22.70 18.15 10.50
C THR A 81 -22.61 16.76 11.11
N TRP A 82 -23.69 16.31 11.73
CA TRP A 82 -23.79 14.96 12.28
C TRP A 82 -24.30 13.96 11.25
N SER A 83 -23.78 12.74 11.30
CA SER A 83 -24.22 11.63 10.47
C SER A 83 -24.09 10.31 11.22
N THR A 84 -24.93 9.35 10.83
CA THR A 84 -25.14 8.07 11.49
C THR A 84 -25.69 7.07 10.48
N PRO A 85 -25.35 5.78 10.57
CA PRO A 85 -25.94 4.76 9.73
C PRO A 85 -27.38 4.46 10.20
N GLY A 86 -28.31 4.24 9.26
CA GLY A 86 -29.60 3.60 9.54
C GLY A 86 -30.47 4.23 10.63
N VAL A 87 -30.60 5.55 10.69
CA VAL A 87 -31.42 6.21 11.74
C VAL A 87 -32.92 6.01 11.51
N ALA A 88 -33.61 5.50 12.54
CA ALA A 88 -35.06 5.40 12.55
C ALA A 88 -35.74 6.72 12.96
N SER A 89 -35.14 7.52 13.86
CA SER A 89 -35.61 8.87 14.23
C SER A 89 -34.52 9.72 14.94
N GLY A 90 -34.51 11.04 14.69
CA GLY A 90 -33.66 12.03 15.40
C GLY A 90 -32.36 12.43 14.67
N ALA A 91 -31.70 13.48 15.16
CA ALA A 91 -30.34 13.88 14.74
C ALA A 91 -29.61 14.50 15.95
N PRO A 92 -28.32 14.19 16.19
CA PRO A 92 -27.56 14.82 17.25
C PRO A 92 -27.36 16.33 17.00
N PRO A 93 -27.29 17.17 18.06
CA PRO A 93 -27.47 16.83 19.47
C PRO A 93 -28.97 16.66 19.82
N GLY A 94 -29.33 15.53 20.42
CA GLY A 94 -30.70 15.18 20.79
C GLY A 94 -30.91 13.67 20.82
N TYR A 95 -32.12 13.25 21.22
CA TYR A 95 -32.46 11.82 21.28
C TYR A 95 -32.25 11.15 19.93
N PHE A 96 -31.47 10.09 19.95
CA PHE A 96 -31.15 9.27 18.80
C PHE A 96 -31.40 7.80 19.18
N ARG A 97 -32.00 7.08 18.22
CA ARG A 97 -32.18 5.62 18.26
C ARG A 97 -31.83 5.05 16.89
N SER A 98 -30.97 4.04 16.86
CA SER A 98 -30.67 3.31 15.62
C SER A 98 -31.91 2.53 15.15
N ALA A 99 -31.97 2.19 13.87
CA ALA A 99 -32.78 1.05 13.44
C ALA A 99 -32.26 -0.25 14.09
N ASP A 100 -32.99 -1.33 13.87
CA ASP A 100 -32.51 -2.69 14.15
C ASP A 100 -31.14 -2.88 13.47
N ILE A 101 -30.09 -3.05 14.27
CA ILE A 101 -28.72 -3.11 13.81
C ILE A 101 -28.32 -4.50 13.34
N ASN A 102 -29.12 -5.56 13.52
CA ASN A 102 -28.82 -6.93 13.04
C ASN A 102 -27.32 -7.32 13.14
N ASP A 103 -26.72 -7.18 14.33
CA ASP A 103 -25.30 -7.46 14.62
C ASP A 103 -24.27 -6.57 13.88
N ASP A 104 -24.68 -5.49 13.22
CA ASP A 104 -23.79 -4.53 12.57
C ASP A 104 -23.25 -3.47 13.55
N VAL A 105 -22.05 -2.98 13.24
CA VAL A 105 -21.45 -1.90 14.00
C VAL A 105 -22.11 -0.56 13.75
N PHE A 106 -22.32 0.16 14.85
CA PHE A 106 -22.99 1.44 14.85
C PHE A 106 -21.99 2.57 15.12
N TRP A 107 -22.16 3.72 14.45
CA TRP A 107 -21.32 4.90 14.68
C TRP A 107 -22.10 6.20 14.63
N ILE A 108 -21.65 7.19 15.40
CA ILE A 108 -22.11 8.58 15.32
C ILE A 108 -20.92 9.47 14.98
N LYS A 109 -20.98 10.17 13.86
CA LYS A 109 -19.89 10.99 13.32
C LYS A 109 -20.27 12.46 13.26
N LEU A 110 -19.33 13.32 13.64
CA LEU A 110 -19.32 14.77 13.47
C LEU A 110 -18.30 15.15 12.39
N ASP A 111 -18.74 15.85 11.33
CA ASP A 111 -17.87 16.65 10.46
C ASP A 111 -17.82 18.09 10.98
N CYS A 112 -16.67 18.49 11.53
CA CYS A 112 -16.43 19.84 12.05
C CYS A 112 -16.28 20.91 10.94
N GLY A 113 -16.25 20.50 9.66
CA GLY A 113 -16.02 21.36 8.49
C GLY A 113 -14.56 21.82 8.32
N SER A 114 -13.77 21.80 9.40
CA SER A 114 -12.34 22.10 9.41
C SER A 114 -11.63 21.36 10.55
N PRO A 115 -10.29 21.16 10.48
CA PRO A 115 -9.54 20.51 11.54
C PRO A 115 -9.78 21.16 12.91
N THR A 116 -10.33 20.39 13.84
CA THR A 116 -10.76 20.86 15.16
C THR A 116 -10.23 19.93 16.24
N ILE A 117 -9.75 20.53 17.34
CA ILE A 117 -9.33 19.81 18.53
C ILE A 117 -10.54 19.47 19.39
N VAL A 118 -10.68 18.19 19.75
CA VAL A 118 -11.64 17.70 20.75
C VAL A 118 -10.91 17.40 22.05
N ARG A 119 -11.34 18.06 23.13
CA ARG A 119 -10.82 17.90 24.51
C ARG A 119 -11.77 17.14 25.42
N GLU A 120 -13.03 17.07 25.04
CA GLU A 120 -14.06 16.47 25.87
C GLU A 120 -15.14 15.86 24.98
N CYS A 121 -15.58 14.66 25.32
CA CYS A 121 -16.76 14.00 24.77
C CYS A 121 -17.76 13.81 25.90
N VAL A 122 -18.98 14.33 25.73
CA VAL A 122 -20.08 14.14 26.68
C VAL A 122 -21.08 13.21 26.03
N VAL A 123 -21.40 12.11 26.70
CA VAL A 123 -22.37 11.12 26.24
C VAL A 123 -23.46 11.01 27.30
N GLN A 124 -24.70 11.21 26.88
CA GLN A 124 -25.86 10.98 27.73
C GLN A 124 -26.64 9.78 27.21
N CYS A 125 -26.76 8.80 28.07
CA CYS A 125 -27.53 7.59 27.88
C CYS A 125 -29.05 7.91 27.97
N GLN A 126 -29.91 7.07 27.40
CA GLN A 126 -31.35 7.12 27.70
C GLN A 126 -31.71 6.06 28.75
N THR A 127 -31.51 4.80 28.40
CA THR A 127 -31.72 3.62 29.23
C THR A 127 -30.39 2.94 29.51
N ASP A 128 -30.28 2.27 30.64
CA ASP A 128 -29.07 1.54 31.04
C ASP A 128 -28.68 0.38 30.09
N ASN A 129 -29.68 -0.30 29.54
CA ASN A 129 -29.52 -1.52 28.73
C ASN A 129 -29.35 -1.28 27.22
N GLU A 130 -29.59 -0.06 26.73
CA GLU A 130 -29.49 0.27 25.30
C GLU A 130 -28.43 1.35 25.04
N SER A 131 -27.51 1.57 25.98
CA SER A 131 -26.45 2.57 25.94
C SER A 131 -25.06 1.93 25.76
N PRO A 132 -24.08 2.63 25.17
CA PRO A 132 -22.82 2.02 24.75
C PRO A 132 -21.96 1.62 25.93
N ARG A 133 -21.81 0.31 26.17
CA ARG A 133 -20.91 -0.21 27.21
C ARG A 133 -19.50 -0.36 26.67
N ASP A 134 -19.38 -0.76 25.41
CA ASP A 134 -18.11 -0.87 24.69
C ASP A 134 -18.10 0.05 23.47
N PHE A 135 -17.15 0.99 23.43
CA PHE A 135 -17.02 1.92 22.29
C PHE A 135 -15.62 2.53 22.18
N PHE A 136 -15.33 3.05 20.99
CA PHE A 136 -14.17 3.87 20.68
C PHE A 136 -14.56 5.30 20.33
N ILE A 137 -13.72 6.26 20.71
CA ILE A 137 -13.73 7.60 20.16
C ILE A 137 -12.57 7.69 19.17
N GLN A 138 -12.92 7.99 17.93
CA GLN A 138 -12.00 7.97 16.82
C GLN A 138 -12.02 9.31 16.08
N TRP A 139 -10.95 9.59 15.36
CA TRP A 139 -10.82 10.78 14.53
C TRP A 139 -10.32 10.43 13.11
N SER A 140 -10.57 11.32 12.17
CA SER A 140 -10.12 11.25 10.78
C SER A 140 -10.01 12.66 10.17
N ASN A 141 -9.17 12.86 9.15
CA ASN A 141 -9.28 14.05 8.29
C ASN A 141 -9.81 13.75 6.88
N ASP A 142 -9.93 12.48 6.49
CA ASP A 142 -10.38 12.07 5.17
C ASP A 142 -11.68 11.26 5.16
N ASP A 143 -12.27 11.02 6.34
CA ASP A 143 -13.50 10.24 6.54
C ASP A 143 -13.40 8.76 6.14
N LEU A 144 -12.18 8.30 5.83
CA LEU A 144 -11.91 6.94 5.34
C LEU A 144 -10.96 6.21 6.29
N THR A 145 -9.88 6.87 6.70
CA THR A 145 -8.91 6.36 7.66
C THR A 145 -9.22 6.88 9.05
N TRP A 146 -9.45 5.98 10.00
CA TRP A 146 -9.84 6.32 11.36
C TRP A 146 -8.74 5.95 12.33
N THR A 147 -8.51 6.79 13.34
CA THR A 147 -7.55 6.51 14.41
C THR A 147 -8.28 6.54 15.75
N THR A 148 -8.15 5.47 16.52
CA THR A 148 -8.67 5.39 17.89
C THR A 148 -7.87 6.32 18.79
N MET A 149 -8.56 7.27 19.42
CA MET A 149 -7.98 8.16 20.44
C MET A 149 -8.23 7.61 21.84
N PHE A 150 -9.40 7.02 22.05
CA PHE A 150 -9.88 6.58 23.35
C PHE A 150 -10.81 5.39 23.18
N GLY A 151 -10.79 4.47 24.15
CA GLY A 151 -11.66 3.30 24.15
C GLY A 151 -12.17 3.00 25.55
N VAL A 152 -13.38 2.50 25.63
CA VAL A 152 -14.02 2.06 26.86
C VAL A 152 -14.56 0.66 26.66
N ASN A 153 -14.39 -0.20 27.67
CA ASN A 153 -14.95 -1.53 27.72
C ASN A 153 -15.73 -1.71 29.04
N ASN A 154 -16.83 -2.44 28.99
CA ASN A 154 -17.74 -2.80 30.07
C ASN A 154 -18.22 -1.60 30.90
N LEU A 155 -18.51 -0.47 30.25
CA LEU A 155 -19.06 0.71 30.92
C LEU A 155 -20.47 0.42 31.41
N SER A 156 -20.74 0.71 32.68
CA SER A 156 -22.09 0.64 33.24
C SER A 156 -22.78 2.00 33.18
N TRP A 157 -24.08 1.97 32.88
CA TRP A 157 -24.94 3.14 32.81
C TRP A 157 -26.07 3.05 33.84
N VAL A 158 -26.58 4.21 34.23
CA VAL A 158 -27.90 4.37 34.88
C VAL A 158 -28.79 5.15 33.92
N ASP A 159 -30.09 4.91 33.90
CA ASP A 159 -31.04 5.66 33.06
C ASP A 159 -30.80 7.18 33.13
N ASN A 160 -30.73 7.81 31.96
CA ASN A 160 -30.47 9.23 31.74
C ASN A 160 -29.11 9.74 32.28
N GLU A 161 -28.17 8.85 32.60
CA GLU A 161 -26.84 9.24 33.08
C GLU A 161 -26.04 9.94 31.98
N THR A 162 -25.41 11.06 32.38
CA THR A 162 -24.40 11.74 31.57
C THR A 162 -23.01 11.36 32.07
N LYS A 163 -22.17 10.86 31.17
CA LYS A 163 -20.75 10.67 31.42
C LYS A 163 -19.92 11.59 30.53
N THR A 164 -18.81 12.05 31.09
CA THR A 164 -17.87 12.97 30.45
C THR A 164 -16.51 12.30 30.34
N PHE A 165 -15.98 12.25 29.13
CA PHE A 165 -14.66 11.73 28.81
C PHE A 165 -13.77 12.90 28.43
N GLN A 166 -12.71 13.12 29.21
CA GLN A 166 -11.79 14.25 29.03
C GLN A 166 -10.46 13.76 28.46
N PHE A 167 -9.87 14.55 27.56
CA PHE A 167 -8.66 14.21 26.84
C PHE A 167 -7.57 15.25 27.15
N ASP A 168 -6.67 14.84 28.04
CA ASP A 168 -5.48 15.61 28.37
C ASP A 168 -4.46 15.59 27.23
N ASP A 169 -3.46 16.48 27.32
CA ASP A 169 -2.29 16.45 26.46
C ASP A 169 -1.48 15.17 26.72
N GLY A 170 -1.23 14.36 25.69
CA GLY A 170 -0.42 13.14 25.79
C GLY A 170 -1.00 11.94 25.04
N TYR A 171 -0.54 10.75 25.41
CA TYR A 171 -1.01 9.47 24.86
C TYR A 171 -2.06 8.87 25.79
N LEU A 172 -3.25 8.53 25.27
CA LEU A 172 -4.36 8.00 26.09
C LEU A 172 -4.75 6.55 25.80
N PHE A 173 -4.07 5.87 24.86
CA PHE A 173 -4.34 4.46 24.60
C PHE A 173 -3.10 3.60 24.90
N SER A 174 -3.18 2.77 25.94
CA SER A 174 -2.08 1.90 26.40
C SER A 174 -1.78 0.75 25.43
N ASP A 175 -2.72 0.41 24.55
CA ASP A 175 -2.55 -0.64 23.54
C ASP A 175 -2.00 -0.10 22.21
N HIS A 176 -1.57 1.17 22.17
CA HIS A 176 -0.55 1.57 21.21
C HIS A 176 0.76 0.88 21.60
N ILE A 177 1.09 -0.22 20.89
CA ILE A 177 2.23 -1.11 21.15
C ILE A 177 3.59 -0.38 21.23
N SER A 178 3.68 0.89 20.82
CA SER A 178 4.80 1.71 21.28
C SER A 178 4.42 3.16 21.56
N SER A 179 5.08 3.72 22.57
CA SER A 179 5.09 5.14 22.92
C SER A 179 5.84 6.02 21.91
N THR A 180 6.28 5.46 20.78
CA THR A 180 7.13 6.11 19.76
C THR A 180 6.75 5.79 18.31
N GLN A 181 5.87 4.82 18.04
CA GLN A 181 5.50 4.41 16.68
C GLN A 181 3.98 4.28 16.55
N CYS A 182 3.45 4.99 15.57
CA CYS A 182 2.03 5.09 15.32
C CYS A 182 1.52 3.82 14.68
N VAL A 183 0.36 3.34 15.13
CA VAL A 183 -0.30 2.23 14.50
C VAL A 183 -1.77 2.53 14.29
N ARG A 184 -2.25 2.44 13.05
CA ARG A 184 -3.57 2.90 12.63
C ARG A 184 -4.41 1.78 12.03
N ALA A 185 -5.68 1.72 12.41
CA ALA A 185 -6.68 0.83 11.80
C ALA A 185 -7.45 1.58 10.70
N GLY A 186 -7.11 1.36 9.44
CA GLY A 186 -7.91 1.81 8.30
C GLY A 186 -9.08 0.86 8.04
N TYR A 187 -9.97 1.33 7.15
CA TYR A 187 -11.30 0.87 6.70
C TYR A 187 -11.59 -0.63 6.51
N ASP A 188 -10.92 -1.54 7.20
CA ASP A 188 -11.35 -2.92 7.28
C ASP A 188 -12.30 -3.07 8.48
N VAL A 189 -13.42 -3.75 8.23
CA VAL A 189 -14.54 -4.08 9.13
C VAL A 189 -14.12 -4.93 10.35
N ARG A 190 -12.83 -4.97 10.69
CA ARG A 190 -12.22 -5.86 11.69
C ARG A 190 -12.04 -5.23 13.08
N GLU A 191 -12.60 -4.04 13.31
CA GLU A 191 -13.04 -3.66 14.65
C GLU A 191 -14.57 -3.84 14.80
N VAL A 192 -15.15 -4.76 14.03
CA VAL A 192 -16.45 -5.37 14.33
C VAL A 192 -16.28 -6.86 14.66
N PRO A 193 -16.84 -7.36 15.76
CA PRO A 193 -17.10 -8.78 15.92
C PRO A 193 -18.41 -9.19 15.21
N VAL A 194 -18.49 -9.19 13.86
CA VAL A 194 -19.56 -9.93 13.13
C VAL A 194 -18.96 -11.25 12.63
N PRO A 195 -19.73 -12.36 12.57
CA PRO A 195 -19.19 -13.69 12.57
C PRO A 195 -18.46 -14.00 11.27
N ILE A 196 -17.19 -14.37 11.41
CA ILE A 196 -16.54 -15.45 10.67
C ILE A 196 -16.95 -15.49 9.18
N LEU A 197 -16.45 -14.54 8.39
CA LEU A 197 -15.86 -14.97 7.13
C LEU A 197 -14.47 -15.51 7.50
N PRO A 198 -14.16 -16.78 7.20
CA PRO A 198 -12.94 -17.44 7.64
C PRO A 198 -11.75 -16.95 6.81
N TYR A 199 -11.38 -15.68 6.95
CA TYR A 199 -9.99 -15.30 6.84
C TYR A 199 -9.37 -15.62 8.21
N THR A 200 -8.90 -16.86 8.37
CA THR A 200 -8.11 -17.35 9.53
C THR A 200 -6.71 -16.70 9.63
N ASP A 201 -6.54 -15.58 8.94
CA ASP A 201 -5.26 -14.96 8.69
C ASP A 201 -5.00 -13.95 9.79
N SER A 202 -4.10 -14.35 10.69
CA SER A 202 -3.46 -13.59 11.76
C SER A 202 -2.68 -12.33 11.29
N PHE A 203 -3.04 -11.76 10.13
CA PHE A 203 -2.29 -10.73 9.42
C PHE A 203 -2.83 -9.31 9.61
N SER A 204 -3.98 -9.12 10.27
CA SER A 204 -4.62 -7.80 10.41
C SER A 204 -4.22 -7.05 11.68
N GLN A 205 -2.95 -7.11 12.09
CA GLN A 205 -2.47 -6.37 13.25
C GLN A 205 -1.35 -5.41 12.84
N SER A 206 -1.84 -4.33 12.21
CA SER A 206 -1.61 -2.96 12.66
C SER A 206 -0.61 -2.12 11.82
N CYS A 207 -1.11 -1.56 10.72
CA CYS A 207 -1.04 -0.17 10.24
C CYS A 207 -1.80 -0.20 8.89
N ASN A 208 -2.58 0.82 8.54
CA ASN A 208 -3.47 0.77 7.37
C ASN A 208 -3.56 2.18 6.74
N ASP A 209 -2.48 2.95 6.84
CA ASP A 209 -2.40 4.23 6.14
C ASP A 209 -2.52 3.95 4.65
N ARG A 210 -3.64 4.39 4.06
CA ARG A 210 -3.93 4.23 2.64
C ARG A 210 -3.82 5.58 1.98
N PHE A 211 -2.84 5.74 1.11
CA PHE A 211 -2.66 6.95 0.32
C PHE A 211 -3.07 6.69 -1.12
N ILE A 212 -3.72 7.68 -1.72
CA ILE A 212 -3.98 7.71 -3.15
C ILE A 212 -3.36 8.97 -3.70
N TRP A 213 -2.45 8.81 -4.66
CA TRP A 213 -1.82 9.91 -5.35
C TRP A 213 -2.22 9.92 -6.82
N GLN A 214 -2.40 11.12 -7.36
CA GLN A 214 -2.55 11.36 -8.78
C GLN A 214 -1.26 11.95 -9.34
N ALA A 215 -0.64 11.22 -10.27
CA ALA A 215 0.50 11.70 -11.04
C ALA A 215 0.06 12.71 -12.12
N PRO A 216 0.93 13.65 -12.53
CA PRO A 216 0.68 14.52 -13.67
C PRO A 216 0.34 13.76 -14.96
N GLY A 217 0.96 12.60 -15.17
CA GLY A 217 0.77 11.77 -16.35
C GLY A 217 1.43 12.34 -17.59
N TYR A 218 0.94 11.93 -18.77
CA TYR A 218 1.39 12.52 -20.05
C TYR A 218 0.66 13.82 -20.38
N ASP A 219 -0.62 13.92 -19.97
CA ASP A 219 -1.46 15.10 -20.10
C ASP A 219 -2.68 15.01 -19.16
N ALA A 220 -3.58 15.99 -19.26
CA ALA A 220 -4.78 16.07 -18.43
C ALA A 220 -5.72 14.85 -18.52
N ASN A 221 -5.69 14.10 -19.63
CA ASN A 221 -6.56 12.94 -19.90
C ASN A 221 -5.86 11.60 -19.62
N ARG A 222 -4.53 11.59 -19.55
CA ARG A 222 -3.69 10.40 -19.35
C ARG A 222 -2.98 10.47 -18.01
N ARG A 223 -3.79 10.45 -16.95
CA ARG A 223 -3.35 10.46 -15.55
C ARG A 223 -3.12 9.04 -15.05
N ILE A 224 -2.41 8.96 -13.93
CA ILE A 224 -2.20 7.71 -13.19
C ILE A 224 -2.60 7.96 -11.76
N TYR A 225 -3.38 7.04 -11.22
CA TYR A 225 -3.68 6.99 -9.80
C TYR A 225 -2.91 5.82 -9.20
N ILE A 226 -2.10 6.11 -8.19
CA ILE A 226 -1.36 5.10 -7.43
C ILE A 226 -1.98 5.04 -6.05
N GLU A 227 -2.32 3.83 -5.64
CA GLU A 227 -2.81 3.52 -4.31
C GLU A 227 -1.74 2.73 -3.57
N ALA A 228 -1.48 3.09 -2.33
CA ALA A 228 -0.62 2.30 -1.47
C ALA A 228 -1.19 2.23 -0.06
N ARG A 229 -1.15 1.05 0.55
CA ARG A 229 -1.52 0.81 1.93
C ARG A 229 -0.38 0.15 2.66
N GLY A 230 0.09 0.78 3.73
CA GLY A 230 1.09 0.19 4.60
C GLY A 230 0.42 -0.82 5.50
N HIS A 231 1.07 -1.95 5.74
CA HIS A 231 0.63 -3.02 6.63
C HIS A 231 1.80 -3.50 7.48
N PHE A 232 1.53 -3.79 8.74
CA PHE A 232 2.47 -4.42 9.64
C PHE A 232 1.76 -5.54 10.39
N ASN A 233 2.49 -6.60 10.72
CA ASN A 233 2.03 -7.69 11.56
C ASN A 233 3.04 -7.91 12.69
N ALA A 234 2.65 -7.60 13.92
CA ALA A 234 3.47 -7.79 15.11
C ALA A 234 3.79 -9.27 15.40
N ALA A 235 2.86 -10.19 15.06
CA ALA A 235 3.01 -11.61 15.37
C ALA A 235 4.06 -12.30 14.48
N THR A 236 4.15 -11.88 13.21
CA THR A 236 5.10 -12.43 12.23
C THR A 236 6.27 -11.50 11.96
N SER A 237 6.33 -10.33 12.60
CA SER A 237 7.29 -9.27 12.30
C SER A 237 7.41 -9.01 10.80
N THR A 238 6.26 -8.79 10.13
CA THR A 238 6.22 -8.57 8.68
C THR A 238 5.70 -7.17 8.38
N SER A 239 6.40 -6.45 7.52
CA SER A 239 5.98 -5.15 7.01
C SER A 239 5.83 -5.19 5.49
N PHE A 240 4.82 -4.52 4.96
CA PHE A 240 4.69 -4.39 3.51
C PHE A 240 3.88 -3.16 3.11
N LEU A 241 4.07 -2.71 1.87
CA LEU A 241 3.11 -1.86 1.18
C LEU A 241 2.31 -2.73 0.22
N GLU A 242 1.00 -2.77 0.37
CA GLU A 242 0.08 -3.22 -0.67
C GLU A 242 -0.10 -2.09 -1.68
N ILE A 243 0.14 -2.36 -2.96
CA ILE A 243 0.18 -1.33 -3.99
C ILE A 243 -0.82 -1.66 -5.11
N GLY A 244 -1.53 -0.63 -5.56
CA GLY A 244 -2.43 -0.65 -6.69
C GLY A 244 -2.20 0.51 -7.64
N ILE A 245 -2.69 0.37 -8.87
CA ILE A 245 -2.64 1.39 -9.90
C ILE A 245 -3.98 1.43 -10.64
N SER A 246 -4.45 2.63 -10.99
CA SER A 246 -5.63 2.79 -11.84
C SER A 246 -5.50 3.95 -12.82
N PRO A 247 -6.20 3.87 -13.97
CA PRO A 247 -6.33 4.98 -14.91
C PRO A 247 -7.32 6.06 -14.43
N GLU A 248 -8.22 5.70 -13.52
CA GLU A 248 -9.31 6.55 -13.05
C GLU A 248 -9.49 6.44 -11.53
N TYR A 249 -10.11 7.47 -10.94
CA TYR A 249 -10.41 7.56 -9.51
C TYR A 249 -11.91 7.69 -9.29
N ASP A 250 -12.43 6.89 -8.36
CA ASP A 250 -13.79 6.95 -7.86
C ASP A 250 -13.76 7.21 -6.34
N SER A 251 -14.20 8.41 -5.95
CA SER A 251 -14.28 8.81 -4.54
C SER A 251 -15.27 7.97 -3.73
N ALA A 252 -16.24 7.34 -4.38
CA ALA A 252 -17.20 6.46 -3.72
C ALA A 252 -16.63 5.05 -3.48
N ASN A 253 -15.47 4.71 -4.05
CA ASN A 253 -14.86 3.40 -3.92
C ASN A 253 -13.77 3.37 -2.83
N PRO A 254 -14.05 2.77 -1.66
CA PRO A 254 -13.10 2.72 -0.56
C PRO A 254 -12.10 1.56 -0.67
N TYR A 255 -12.20 0.71 -1.69
CA TYR A 255 -11.41 -0.52 -1.77
C TYR A 255 -10.10 -0.31 -2.55
N LEU A 256 -8.99 -0.79 -1.98
CA LEU A 256 -7.67 -0.71 -2.63
C LEU A 256 -7.65 -1.58 -3.88
N GLY A 257 -7.11 -1.04 -4.98
CA GLY A 257 -6.91 -1.81 -6.20
C GLY A 257 -8.19 -2.16 -6.94
N GLN A 258 -9.32 -1.59 -6.51
CA GLN A 258 -10.62 -1.74 -7.15
C GLN A 258 -11.10 -0.44 -7.81
N GLN A 259 -10.27 0.61 -7.82
CA GLN A 259 -10.56 1.83 -8.57
C GLN A 259 -10.86 1.52 -10.04
N ILE A 260 -11.58 2.41 -10.72
CA ILE A 260 -12.12 2.16 -12.06
C ILE A 260 -10.99 1.78 -13.03
N GLY A 261 -11.11 0.59 -13.63
CA GLY A 261 -10.12 0.05 -14.57
C GLY A 261 -8.75 -0.25 -13.94
N GLY A 262 -8.67 -0.30 -12.61
CA GLY A 262 -7.45 -0.51 -11.86
C GLY A 262 -7.04 -1.97 -11.72
N TYR A 263 -5.85 -2.16 -11.19
CA TYR A 263 -5.29 -3.42 -10.76
C TYR A 263 -4.57 -3.22 -9.44
N GLY A 264 -4.91 -4.05 -8.45
CA GLY A 264 -4.17 -4.15 -7.19
C GLY A 264 -3.76 -5.59 -6.93
N LYS A 265 -2.94 -5.78 -5.88
CA LYS A 265 -2.38 -7.04 -5.36
C LYS A 265 -0.91 -7.30 -5.69
N VAL A 266 -0.08 -6.27 -5.71
CA VAL A 266 1.37 -6.48 -5.55
C VAL A 266 1.82 -5.90 -4.20
N PHE A 267 2.81 -6.54 -3.61
CA PHE A 267 3.28 -6.24 -2.26
C PHE A 267 4.76 -5.87 -2.30
N HIS A 268 5.09 -4.69 -1.78
CA HIS A 268 6.46 -4.27 -1.51
C HIS A 268 6.81 -4.72 -0.10
N LEU A 269 7.42 -5.90 0.03
CA LEU A 269 7.76 -6.50 1.31
C LEU A 269 9.02 -5.86 1.91
N PHE A 270 9.06 -5.66 3.22
CA PHE A 270 10.26 -5.22 3.94
C PHE A 270 10.19 -5.63 5.42
N ASP A 271 11.34 -5.61 6.09
CA ASP A 271 11.43 -6.04 7.49
C ASP A 271 10.84 -4.96 8.43
N VAL A 272 10.62 -5.32 9.69
CA VAL A 272 10.10 -4.44 10.75
C VAL A 272 11.18 -3.56 11.37
N ASN A 273 12.43 -3.82 11.01
CA ASN A 273 13.57 -2.99 11.39
C ASN A 273 13.67 -1.76 10.48
N PRO A 274 14.43 -0.73 10.87
CA PRO A 274 14.71 0.39 10.01
C PRO A 274 15.22 -0.10 8.64
N VAL A 275 14.49 0.19 7.58
CA VAL A 275 14.87 -0.15 6.21
C VAL A 275 15.42 1.07 5.50
N THR A 276 16.51 0.89 4.78
CA THR A 276 17.03 1.93 3.90
C THR A 276 16.18 1.94 2.63
N TYR A 277 15.70 3.12 2.21
CA TYR A 277 14.93 3.26 0.98
C TYR A 277 15.66 4.11 -0.07
N TRP A 278 15.34 3.84 -1.32
CA TRP A 278 15.61 4.67 -2.49
C TRP A 278 14.29 4.86 -3.25
N ILE A 279 13.79 6.08 -3.29
CA ILE A 279 12.56 6.42 -4.00
C ILE A 279 12.93 7.32 -5.18
N TYR A 280 12.53 6.91 -6.38
CA TYR A 280 12.60 7.71 -7.58
C TYR A 280 11.20 7.95 -8.11
N MET A 281 10.93 9.16 -8.57
CA MET A 281 9.67 9.47 -9.24
C MET A 281 9.86 10.46 -10.37
N ASN A 282 8.87 10.53 -11.24
CA ASN A 282 8.64 11.66 -12.14
C ASN A 282 7.14 11.74 -12.47
N ASP A 283 6.77 12.55 -13.46
CA ASP A 283 5.39 12.79 -13.88
C ASP A 283 4.61 11.52 -14.25
N THR A 284 5.30 10.42 -14.59
CA THR A 284 4.71 9.22 -15.21
C THR A 284 4.91 7.94 -14.42
N ARG A 285 5.72 7.95 -13.34
CA ARG A 285 6.02 6.72 -12.57
C ARG A 285 6.63 6.98 -11.20
N LEU A 286 6.51 5.95 -10.36
CA LEU A 286 7.15 5.79 -9.07
C LEU A 286 7.97 4.49 -9.06
N ILE A 287 9.20 4.56 -8.58
CA ILE A 287 10.08 3.42 -8.32
C ILE A 287 10.45 3.47 -6.84
N VAL A 288 10.26 2.35 -6.14
CA VAL A 288 10.65 2.20 -4.74
C VAL A 288 11.58 1.01 -4.63
N VAL A 289 12.73 1.19 -4.00
CA VAL A 289 13.62 0.10 -3.60
C VAL A 289 13.86 0.22 -2.11
N THR A 290 13.73 -0.88 -1.37
CA THR A 290 14.12 -0.93 0.04
C THR A 290 15.16 -2.01 0.28
N LYS A 291 15.97 -1.81 1.32
CA LYS A 291 16.92 -2.78 1.84
C LYS A 291 16.57 -3.10 3.27
N SER A 292 16.24 -4.36 3.50
CA SER A 292 16.01 -4.95 4.81
C SER A 292 17.28 -5.66 5.28
N GLY A 293 17.79 -5.28 6.45
CA GLY A 293 19.03 -5.81 7.00
C GLY A 293 20.24 -5.61 6.08
N THR A 294 21.09 -6.63 5.98
CA THR A 294 22.36 -6.53 5.25
C THR A 294 22.24 -6.86 3.76
N SER A 295 21.27 -7.68 3.36
CA SER A 295 21.29 -8.32 2.04
C SER A 295 19.93 -8.52 1.36
N ASP A 296 18.81 -8.14 1.96
CA ASP A 296 17.52 -8.33 1.30
C ASP A 296 17.03 -7.04 0.65
N TYR A 297 16.83 -7.05 -0.66
CA TYR A 297 16.39 -5.89 -1.44
C TYR A 297 15.05 -6.18 -2.11
N THR A 298 14.06 -5.32 -1.87
CA THR A 298 12.77 -5.40 -2.54
C THR A 298 12.56 -4.18 -3.40
N SER A 299 11.79 -4.33 -4.48
CA SER A 299 11.64 -3.27 -5.47
C SER A 299 10.25 -3.27 -6.08
N SER A 300 9.75 -2.07 -6.38
CA SER A 300 8.49 -1.86 -7.07
C SER A 300 8.62 -0.80 -8.15
N TYR A 301 7.96 -1.05 -9.28
CA TYR A 301 7.75 -0.11 -10.37
C TYR A 301 6.26 0.10 -10.55
N ILE A 302 5.81 1.35 -10.53
CA ILE A 302 4.40 1.68 -10.72
C ILE A 302 4.29 2.88 -11.66
N GLY A 303 3.65 2.73 -12.82
CA GLY A 303 3.41 3.86 -13.73
C GLY A 303 3.33 3.47 -15.21
N PHE A 304 3.60 4.42 -16.09
CA PHE A 304 3.61 4.18 -17.54
C PHE A 304 4.89 3.50 -18.01
N LEU A 305 4.73 2.56 -18.94
CA LEU A 305 5.81 2.08 -19.81
C LEU A 305 6.17 3.13 -20.85
N ALA A 306 7.40 3.07 -21.36
CA ALA A 306 7.70 3.60 -22.68
C ALA A 306 7.10 2.66 -23.74
N ALA A 307 5.82 2.82 -24.03
CA ALA A 307 5.10 2.00 -25.00
C ALA A 307 5.68 2.15 -26.42
N PHE A 308 5.70 1.05 -27.17
CA PHE A 308 6.07 1.03 -28.59
C PHE A 308 4.84 1.21 -29.48
N ALA A 309 4.01 2.18 -29.14
CA ALA A 309 2.80 2.57 -29.86
C ALA A 309 2.59 4.08 -29.72
N THR A 310 1.77 4.67 -30.59
CA THR A 310 1.40 6.07 -30.43
C THR A 310 0.46 6.23 -29.23
N PRO A 311 0.42 7.42 -28.60
CA PRO A 311 -0.57 7.70 -27.57
C PRO A 311 -2.04 7.46 -27.96
N ASP A 312 -2.38 7.56 -29.24
CA ASP A 312 -3.75 7.34 -29.71
C ASP A 312 -4.07 5.84 -29.79
N ASP A 313 -3.10 5.00 -30.15
CA ASP A 313 -3.24 3.55 -30.23
C ASP A 313 -3.15 2.87 -28.86
N TYR A 314 -2.36 3.45 -27.94
CA TYR A 314 -2.15 2.90 -26.60
C TYR A 314 -2.13 4.02 -25.55
N PRO A 315 -3.32 4.52 -25.16
CA PRO A 315 -3.42 5.74 -24.34
C PRO A 315 -2.91 5.60 -22.91
N GLN A 316 -3.01 4.40 -22.34
CA GLN A 316 -2.71 4.12 -20.93
C GLN A 316 -1.86 2.85 -20.78
N PRO A 317 -0.57 2.89 -21.15
CA PRO A 317 0.35 1.75 -21.07
C PRO A 317 0.85 1.55 -19.63
N LEU A 318 -0.07 1.24 -18.72
CA LEU A 318 0.21 1.09 -17.30
C LEU A 318 0.93 -0.24 -17.02
N PHE A 319 1.89 -0.18 -16.12
CA PHE A 319 2.62 -1.32 -15.61
C PHE A 319 2.81 -1.21 -14.10
N LEU A 320 2.59 -2.33 -13.42
CA LEU A 320 2.79 -2.49 -12.01
C LEU A 320 3.64 -3.73 -11.80
N SER A 321 4.72 -3.62 -11.03
CA SER A 321 5.48 -4.77 -10.58
C SER A 321 6.03 -4.54 -9.20
N SER A 322 6.08 -5.59 -8.40
CA SER A 322 6.71 -5.58 -7.09
C SER A 322 7.43 -6.89 -6.81
N THR A 323 7.99 -7.02 -5.61
CA THR A 323 8.69 -8.22 -5.17
C THR A 323 7.77 -9.43 -4.97
N SER A 324 6.51 -9.22 -4.61
CA SER A 324 5.58 -10.29 -4.27
C SER A 324 4.15 -9.97 -4.75
N ASN A 325 3.34 -11.01 -4.96
CA ASN A 325 1.88 -10.97 -5.13
C ASN A 325 1.13 -11.55 -3.91
N ASP A 326 1.87 -11.87 -2.86
CA ASP A 326 1.40 -12.50 -1.64
C ASP A 326 2.05 -11.83 -0.42
N LEU A 327 1.45 -12.02 0.76
CA LEU A 327 1.88 -11.47 2.05
C LEU A 327 2.98 -12.30 2.71
N ASN A 328 3.37 -13.40 2.06
CA ASN A 328 4.35 -14.34 2.59
C ASN A 328 5.74 -13.74 2.77
N PHE A 329 6.51 -14.40 3.63
CA PHE A 329 7.58 -13.78 4.39
C PHE A 329 8.89 -13.58 3.60
N LEU A 330 9.63 -12.52 3.94
CA LEU A 330 10.92 -12.19 3.29
C LEU A 330 11.97 -13.30 3.38
N SER A 331 12.01 -14.10 4.45
CA SER A 331 12.99 -15.18 4.58
C SER A 331 12.65 -16.43 3.76
N GLU A 332 11.51 -16.45 3.06
CA GLU A 332 11.21 -17.53 2.14
C GLU A 332 12.13 -17.47 0.92
N ASN A 333 12.90 -18.54 0.71
CA ASN A 333 13.73 -18.74 -0.46
C ASN A 333 12.90 -19.17 -1.70
N ASN A 334 11.67 -18.68 -1.82
CA ASN A 334 10.82 -18.97 -2.97
C ASN A 334 11.26 -18.11 -4.16
N ASN A 335 11.30 -18.75 -5.32
CA ASN A 335 11.68 -18.14 -6.58
C ASN A 335 10.67 -17.10 -7.10
N ARG A 336 9.41 -17.14 -6.65
CA ARG A 336 8.43 -16.10 -6.95
C ARG A 336 8.78 -14.74 -6.34
N PHE A 337 9.48 -14.70 -5.20
CA PHE A 337 9.92 -13.43 -4.62
C PHE A 337 11.09 -12.89 -5.41
N SER A 338 10.84 -11.79 -6.10
CA SER A 338 11.78 -11.30 -7.10
C SER A 338 11.86 -9.77 -7.12
N SER A 339 12.22 -9.20 -8.27
CA SER A 339 12.38 -7.76 -8.44
C SER A 339 11.40 -7.20 -9.46
N MET A 340 11.21 -5.89 -9.46
CA MET A 340 10.39 -5.20 -10.44
C MET A 340 10.84 -5.42 -11.91
N ALA A 341 12.12 -5.75 -12.09
CA ALA A 341 12.74 -5.93 -13.40
C ALA A 341 12.63 -7.38 -13.91
N ASP A 342 12.51 -8.33 -13.00
CA ASP A 342 12.50 -9.77 -13.23
C ASP A 342 11.39 -10.41 -12.39
N PRO A 343 10.10 -10.11 -12.67
CA PRO A 343 9.02 -10.42 -11.75
C PRO A 343 8.81 -11.93 -11.61
N GLY A 344 8.41 -12.36 -10.41
CA GLY A 344 7.94 -13.72 -10.20
C GLY A 344 6.43 -13.86 -10.39
N ASP A 345 5.94 -15.03 -10.01
CA ASP A 345 4.56 -15.47 -10.15
C ASP A 345 3.57 -14.42 -9.59
N GLY A 346 2.66 -13.94 -10.42
CA GLY A 346 1.68 -12.88 -10.16
C GLY A 346 2.23 -11.51 -9.77
N CYS A 347 3.55 -11.31 -9.77
CA CYS A 347 4.19 -10.12 -9.18
C CYS A 347 4.24 -8.92 -10.12
N ALA A 348 3.76 -9.03 -11.35
CA ALA A 348 3.61 -7.92 -12.28
C ALA A 348 2.34 -8.02 -13.12
N ALA A 349 1.86 -6.88 -13.57
CA ALA A 349 0.76 -6.77 -14.51
C ALA A 349 0.96 -5.59 -15.46
N VAL A 350 0.50 -5.77 -16.70
CA VAL A 350 0.47 -4.74 -17.74
C VAL A 350 -0.96 -4.53 -18.22
N ARG A 351 -1.36 -3.27 -18.40
CA ARG A 351 -2.65 -2.91 -18.98
C ARG A 351 -2.50 -2.71 -20.46
N LEU A 352 -3.21 -3.45 -21.30
CA LEU A 352 -3.12 -3.35 -22.76
C LEU A 352 -4.01 -2.23 -23.32
N TRP A 353 -3.86 -1.98 -24.62
CA TRP A 353 -4.65 -0.99 -25.38
C TRP A 353 -6.15 -1.29 -25.40
N ASP A 354 -6.54 -2.55 -25.20
CA ASP A 354 -7.94 -2.98 -25.07
C ASP A 354 -8.49 -2.81 -23.63
N ASN A 355 -7.73 -2.15 -22.76
CA ASN A 355 -8.01 -1.94 -21.34
C ASN A 355 -7.98 -3.21 -20.47
N SER A 356 -7.55 -4.36 -21.00
CA SER A 356 -7.37 -5.57 -20.22
C SER A 356 -6.08 -5.54 -19.40
N TRP A 357 -6.14 -6.05 -18.16
CA TRP A 357 -4.97 -6.31 -17.35
C TRP A 357 -4.48 -7.73 -17.58
N ASN A 358 -3.17 -7.87 -17.82
CA ASN A 358 -2.54 -9.15 -18.07
C ASN A 358 -1.36 -9.32 -17.11
N ILE A 359 -1.34 -10.46 -16.44
CA ILE A 359 -0.28 -10.84 -15.52
C ILE A 359 0.99 -11.15 -16.30
N LEU A 360 2.13 -10.74 -15.75
CA LEU A 360 3.45 -10.89 -16.33
C LEU A 360 4.39 -11.53 -15.31
N GLU A 361 5.10 -12.57 -15.72
CA GLU A 361 5.90 -13.41 -14.83
C GLU A 361 7.11 -13.94 -15.59
N ASN A 362 8.29 -13.82 -15.02
CA ASN A 362 9.48 -14.52 -15.50
C ASN A 362 9.74 -15.79 -14.70
N ARG A 363 9.46 -15.74 -13.39
CA ARG A 363 9.82 -16.80 -12.43
C ARG A 363 8.58 -17.47 -11.86
N GLY A 364 8.61 -18.80 -11.75
CA GLY A 364 7.50 -19.56 -11.15
C GLY A 364 7.57 -19.64 -9.64
N ASP A 365 6.43 -19.94 -9.01
CA ASP A 365 6.34 -20.36 -7.61
C ASP A 365 7.06 -21.70 -7.42
N SER A 366 8.21 -21.66 -6.76
CA SER A 366 9.08 -22.82 -6.58
C SER A 366 10.08 -22.59 -5.47
N SER A 367 10.39 -23.65 -4.71
CA SER A 367 11.52 -23.67 -3.78
C SER A 367 12.88 -23.72 -4.49
N LEU A 368 12.91 -24.00 -5.80
CA LEU A 368 14.13 -23.96 -6.61
C LEU A 368 14.40 -22.54 -7.07
N ALA A 369 15.50 -21.95 -6.59
CA ALA A 369 15.95 -20.64 -7.04
C ALA A 369 16.30 -20.64 -8.54
N ASN A 370 16.05 -19.50 -9.20
CA ASN A 370 16.38 -19.24 -10.61
C ASN A 370 15.62 -20.13 -11.60
N LEU A 371 14.42 -20.58 -11.24
CA LEU A 371 13.55 -21.33 -12.12
C LEU A 371 12.66 -20.39 -12.94
N TYR A 372 13.00 -20.17 -14.20
CA TYR A 372 12.15 -19.40 -15.10
C TYR A 372 10.91 -20.20 -15.53
N GLN A 373 9.78 -19.51 -15.67
CA GLN A 373 8.52 -20.14 -16.08
C GLN A 373 8.61 -20.67 -17.50
N ARG A 374 7.87 -21.75 -17.76
CA ARG A 374 7.70 -22.31 -19.10
C ARG A 374 6.31 -21.97 -19.61
N ASN A 375 6.19 -21.62 -20.88
CA ASN A 375 4.93 -21.32 -21.57
C ASN A 375 4.23 -20.04 -21.12
N ILE A 376 5.00 -19.01 -20.84
CA ILE A 376 4.46 -17.69 -20.49
C ILE A 376 3.92 -16.94 -21.71
N THR A 377 2.94 -16.07 -21.42
CA THR A 377 2.32 -15.20 -22.44
C THR A 377 2.91 -13.79 -22.40
N PHE A 378 3.28 -13.30 -21.22
CA PHE A 378 3.88 -11.99 -21.00
C PHE A 378 5.09 -12.13 -20.09
N TRP A 379 6.17 -11.39 -20.37
CA TRP A 379 7.42 -11.46 -19.61
C TRP A 379 8.30 -10.22 -19.77
N THR A 380 9.33 -10.09 -18.94
CA THR A 380 10.35 -9.05 -19.13
C THR A 380 11.63 -9.61 -19.74
N TRP A 381 12.02 -9.05 -20.88
CA TRP A 381 13.33 -9.26 -21.48
C TRP A 381 14.33 -8.25 -20.90
N PRO A 382 15.62 -8.59 -20.69
CA PRO A 382 16.29 -9.85 -21.06
C PRO A 382 16.32 -10.93 -19.98
N PHE A 383 15.63 -10.74 -18.85
CA PHE A 383 15.60 -11.75 -17.79
C PHE A 383 14.86 -13.02 -18.21
N HIS A 384 13.90 -12.91 -19.12
CA HIS A 384 13.33 -14.03 -19.81
C HIS A 384 13.47 -13.81 -21.32
N VAL A 385 14.11 -14.76 -22.03
CA VAL A 385 14.44 -14.61 -23.46
C VAL A 385 13.42 -15.25 -24.39
N GLY A 386 12.47 -16.00 -23.83
CA GLY A 386 11.25 -16.38 -24.52
C GLY A 386 11.44 -17.61 -25.42
N SER A 387 11.42 -18.82 -24.85
CA SER A 387 11.03 -20.01 -25.62
C SER A 387 10.71 -21.23 -24.76
N THR A 388 9.66 -21.93 -25.17
CA THR A 388 9.12 -23.18 -24.63
C THR A 388 9.75 -24.44 -25.20
N PHE A 389 10.68 -24.31 -26.15
CA PHE A 389 11.40 -25.45 -26.71
C PHE A 389 12.89 -25.16 -26.75
N ILE A 390 13.63 -26.07 -26.12
CA ILE A 390 15.08 -26.23 -25.93
C ILE A 390 15.89 -26.15 -27.25
N GLY A 391 15.25 -25.96 -28.40
CA GLY A 391 15.86 -26.14 -29.72
C GLY A 391 16.19 -24.88 -30.53
N SER A 392 15.44 -23.77 -30.45
CA SER A 392 15.59 -22.72 -31.46
C SER A 392 15.00 -21.37 -31.05
N TRP A 393 15.76 -20.55 -30.32
CA TRP A 393 16.08 -19.15 -30.66
C TRP A 393 16.65 -18.42 -29.41
N PRO A 394 17.83 -17.77 -29.49
CA PRO A 394 18.85 -17.84 -30.53
C PRO A 394 19.82 -19.01 -30.26
N ASN A 395 19.44 -20.23 -30.70
CA ASN A 395 20.16 -21.51 -30.56
C ASN A 395 20.42 -22.02 -29.13
N ILE A 396 20.66 -23.34 -29.04
CA ILE A 396 20.74 -24.30 -27.91
C ILE A 396 21.63 -23.89 -26.70
N VAL A 397 22.11 -22.66 -26.66
CA VAL A 397 22.99 -22.13 -25.61
C VAL A 397 22.30 -21.00 -24.82
N VAL A 398 21.27 -20.36 -25.42
CA VAL A 398 20.67 -19.11 -24.95
C VAL A 398 19.16 -19.30 -24.76
N GLY A 399 18.75 -19.81 -23.60
CA GLY A 399 17.35 -20.03 -23.27
C GLY A 399 17.06 -19.79 -21.79
N ASP A 400 15.78 -19.83 -21.42
CA ASP A 400 15.33 -19.77 -20.03
C ASP A 400 15.68 -21.11 -19.35
N TYR A 401 16.94 -21.25 -18.94
CA TYR A 401 17.44 -22.48 -18.35
C TYR A 401 17.04 -22.62 -16.90
N GLN A 402 16.76 -23.86 -16.49
CA GLN A 402 16.52 -24.23 -15.08
C GLN A 402 17.78 -24.09 -14.21
N THR A 403 18.96 -23.95 -14.84
CA THR A 403 20.24 -23.82 -14.17
C THR A 403 20.88 -22.48 -14.50
N PHE A 404 21.41 -21.85 -13.45
CA PHE A 404 21.97 -20.51 -13.44
C PHE A 404 23.05 -20.29 -14.51
N ASP A 405 24.00 -21.22 -14.69
CA ASP A 405 25.19 -21.05 -15.55
C ASP A 405 24.88 -20.86 -17.04
N THR A 406 23.67 -21.16 -17.46
CA THR A 406 23.26 -21.19 -18.87
C THR A 406 22.33 -20.04 -19.28
N HIS A 407 22.04 -19.11 -18.37
CA HIS A 407 21.21 -17.95 -18.68
C HIS A 407 21.91 -16.97 -19.64
N TRP A 408 21.19 -16.34 -20.57
CA TRP A 408 21.78 -15.43 -21.58
C TRP A 408 22.61 -14.30 -20.98
N LEU A 409 22.08 -13.64 -19.94
CA LEU A 409 22.79 -12.57 -19.22
C LEU A 409 24.11 -13.07 -18.57
N ASN A 410 24.21 -14.36 -18.24
CA ASN A 410 25.43 -14.94 -17.66
C ASN A 410 26.48 -15.29 -18.70
N GLN A 411 26.06 -15.43 -19.95
CA GLN A 411 26.93 -15.72 -21.10
C GLN A 411 27.37 -14.45 -21.83
N GLN A 412 27.11 -13.27 -21.26
CA GLN A 412 27.60 -12.02 -21.81
C GLN A 412 29.07 -11.85 -21.44
N ASP A 413 29.94 -12.01 -22.43
CA ASP A 413 31.35 -11.68 -22.28
C ASP A 413 31.53 -10.15 -22.32
N PRO A 414 32.35 -9.58 -21.42
CA PRO A 414 32.77 -8.19 -21.55
C PRO A 414 33.43 -7.94 -22.90
N THR A 415 33.33 -6.72 -23.40
CA THR A 415 34.11 -6.29 -24.57
C THR A 415 35.60 -6.36 -24.29
N ASN A 416 36.45 -6.19 -25.31
CA ASN A 416 37.91 -6.10 -25.14
C ASN A 416 38.35 -4.96 -24.19
N GLN A 417 37.47 -3.98 -23.96
CA GLN A 417 37.64 -2.86 -23.03
C GLN A 417 37.16 -3.19 -21.60
N ASN A 418 36.68 -4.41 -21.37
CA ASN A 418 35.98 -4.87 -20.16
C ASN A 418 34.62 -4.19 -19.92
N ASP A 419 34.02 -3.61 -20.95
CA ASP A 419 32.67 -3.04 -20.83
C ASP A 419 31.61 -4.15 -20.95
N VAL A 420 30.59 -4.09 -20.10
CA VAL A 420 29.38 -4.92 -20.22
C VAL A 420 28.18 -4.08 -20.67
N PRO A 421 27.34 -4.62 -21.57
CA PRO A 421 26.18 -3.89 -22.08
C PRO A 421 25.11 -3.67 -21.01
N LEU A 422 24.45 -2.52 -21.09
CA LEU A 422 23.26 -2.21 -20.33
C LEU A 422 22.02 -2.44 -21.19
N TYR A 423 21.10 -3.29 -20.74
CA TYR A 423 19.93 -3.68 -21.51
C TYR A 423 18.65 -3.02 -20.97
N PRO A 424 17.78 -2.45 -21.82
CA PRO A 424 16.47 -2.02 -21.36
C PRO A 424 15.66 -3.21 -20.90
N VAL A 425 14.87 -3.03 -19.82
CA VAL A 425 13.89 -4.05 -19.44
C VAL A 425 12.64 -3.86 -20.28
N LEU A 426 12.40 -4.78 -21.21
CA LEU A 426 11.28 -4.73 -22.16
C LEU A 426 10.15 -5.64 -21.69
N VAL A 427 8.93 -5.12 -21.69
CA VAL A 427 7.71 -5.92 -21.55
C VAL A 427 7.41 -6.55 -22.91
N GLN A 428 7.40 -7.87 -22.95
CA GLN A 428 7.13 -8.66 -24.14
C GLN A 428 5.84 -9.47 -23.99
N ASN A 429 5.22 -9.77 -25.13
CA ASN A 429 4.09 -10.66 -25.27
C ASN A 429 4.32 -11.65 -26.40
N LYS A 430 3.87 -12.89 -26.21
CA LYS A 430 4.04 -13.99 -27.17
C LYS A 430 3.39 -13.73 -28.53
N THR A 431 2.24 -13.07 -28.54
CA THR A 431 1.41 -12.81 -29.73
C THR A 431 1.77 -11.48 -30.40
N TYR A 432 2.04 -10.45 -29.61
CA TYR A 432 2.17 -9.06 -30.06
C TYR A 432 3.62 -8.55 -30.03
N GLY A 433 4.57 -9.32 -29.50
CA GLY A 433 5.97 -8.93 -29.42
C GLY A 433 6.24 -7.89 -28.34
N ASN A 434 7.03 -6.87 -28.66
CA ASN A 434 7.45 -5.86 -27.70
C ASN A 434 6.32 -4.86 -27.41
N ILE A 435 5.88 -4.76 -26.16
CA ILE A 435 4.82 -3.85 -25.72
C ILE A 435 5.40 -2.48 -25.36
N GLY A 436 6.51 -2.47 -24.63
CA GLY A 436 7.16 -1.25 -24.17
C GLY A 436 8.36 -1.54 -23.26
N ALA A 437 8.96 -0.50 -22.70
CA ALA A 437 10.08 -0.63 -21.78
C ALA A 437 9.80 -0.01 -20.40
N LEU A 438 10.33 -0.61 -19.33
CA LEU A 438 10.35 0.00 -18.01
C LEU A 438 11.30 1.20 -18.05
N GLN A 439 10.73 2.39 -17.98
CA GLN A 439 11.51 3.60 -18.10
C GLN A 439 12.47 3.76 -16.91
N GLY A 440 13.77 3.92 -17.18
CA GLY A 440 14.77 4.13 -16.14
C GLY A 440 15.19 2.86 -15.40
N VAL A 441 14.70 1.67 -15.78
CA VAL A 441 15.10 0.38 -15.22
C VAL A 441 15.78 -0.43 -16.32
N PHE A 442 16.93 -1.00 -16.00
CA PHE A 442 17.76 -1.72 -16.97
C PHE A 442 18.31 -3.01 -16.34
N ALA A 443 18.52 -4.02 -17.17
CA ALA A 443 19.20 -5.26 -16.79
C ALA A 443 20.71 -5.13 -17.08
N VAL A 444 21.52 -5.75 -16.23
CA VAL A 444 22.98 -5.76 -16.38
C VAL A 444 23.55 -7.14 -16.05
N PRO A 445 24.52 -7.66 -16.82
CA PRO A 445 25.29 -8.85 -16.46
C PRO A 445 26.12 -8.60 -15.19
N GLY A 446 26.09 -9.51 -14.21
CA GLY A 446 26.56 -9.21 -12.86
C GLY A 446 27.60 -10.14 -12.26
N SER A 447 28.72 -10.37 -12.95
CA SER A 447 29.89 -11.05 -12.36
C SER A 447 30.83 -10.11 -11.58
N THR A 448 30.72 -8.79 -11.74
CA THR A 448 31.65 -7.80 -11.16
C THR A 448 30.96 -6.66 -10.37
N LEU A 449 29.64 -6.76 -10.18
CA LEU A 449 28.85 -5.69 -9.57
C LEU A 449 28.72 -5.86 -8.05
N ALA A 450 28.65 -4.73 -7.35
CA ALA A 450 28.28 -4.68 -5.94
C ALA A 450 26.89 -4.03 -5.75
N PRO A 451 26.11 -4.43 -4.73
CA PRO A 451 24.86 -3.75 -4.40
C PRO A 451 25.10 -2.27 -4.13
N GLU A 452 24.16 -1.43 -4.57
CA GLU A 452 24.17 0.03 -4.41
C GLU A 452 25.30 0.76 -5.15
N GLN A 453 26.15 0.04 -5.89
CA GLN A 453 27.20 0.63 -6.72
C GLN A 453 26.59 1.64 -7.70
N VAL A 454 27.24 2.79 -7.82
CA VAL A 454 26.86 3.83 -8.78
C VAL A 454 27.92 3.94 -9.86
N PHE A 455 27.49 3.97 -11.11
CA PHE A 455 28.34 4.26 -12.26
C PHE A 455 27.64 5.24 -13.20
N ALA A 456 28.42 5.87 -14.09
CA ALA A 456 27.90 6.86 -15.03
C ALA A 456 28.06 6.39 -16.48
N ILE A 457 27.00 6.52 -17.29
CA ILE A 457 27.04 6.34 -18.74
C ILE A 457 26.51 7.61 -19.37
N SER A 458 27.31 8.25 -20.23
CA SER A 458 26.94 9.48 -20.95
C SER A 458 26.43 10.60 -20.03
N GLY A 459 27.03 10.73 -18.84
CA GLY A 459 26.66 11.75 -17.85
C GLY A 459 25.43 11.43 -17.00
N GLN A 460 24.80 10.26 -17.17
CA GLN A 460 23.70 9.79 -16.33
C GLN A 460 24.19 8.75 -15.33
N ASN A 461 23.77 8.88 -14.08
CA ASN A 461 24.10 7.94 -13.01
C ASN A 461 23.11 6.77 -13.01
N TYR A 462 23.64 5.58 -12.77
CA TYR A 462 22.89 4.34 -12.62
C TYR A 462 23.30 3.68 -11.32
N ARG A 463 22.31 3.27 -10.52
CA ARG A 463 22.52 2.56 -9.26
C ARG A 463 22.15 1.10 -9.41
N VAL A 464 23.06 0.23 -8.99
CA VAL A 464 22.91 -1.23 -9.04
C VAL A 464 22.10 -1.73 -7.87
N PHE A 465 21.17 -2.63 -8.14
CA PHE A 465 20.44 -3.37 -7.13
C PHE A 465 20.38 -4.86 -7.49
N PRO A 466 20.53 -5.74 -6.49
CA PRO A 466 20.32 -7.16 -6.69
C PRO A 466 18.82 -7.50 -6.70
N ASN A 467 18.49 -8.62 -7.30
CA ASN A 467 17.20 -9.27 -7.13
C ASN A 467 17.18 -9.96 -5.74
N ARG A 468 16.57 -9.30 -4.75
CA ARG A 468 16.47 -9.81 -3.36
C ARG A 468 17.85 -10.12 -2.77
N THR A 469 18.02 -11.31 -2.24
CA THR A 469 19.25 -11.83 -1.63
C THR A 469 20.21 -12.44 -2.66
N ARG A 470 19.83 -12.50 -3.95
CA ARG A 470 20.64 -13.12 -5.00
C ARG A 470 21.77 -12.17 -5.43
N ARG A 471 22.98 -12.70 -5.62
CA ARG A 471 24.21 -11.90 -5.88
C ARG A 471 25.01 -12.36 -7.09
N GLU A 472 24.45 -13.26 -7.87
CA GLU A 472 25.20 -13.94 -8.91
C GLU A 472 24.57 -13.60 -10.27
N GLY A 473 25.43 -13.37 -11.27
CA GLY A 473 25.11 -13.47 -12.69
C GLY A 473 23.95 -12.58 -13.14
N CYS A 474 22.78 -13.17 -13.41
CA CYS A 474 21.64 -12.49 -14.03
C CYS A 474 20.73 -11.79 -13.02
N ASN A 475 21.05 -11.83 -11.73
CA ASN A 475 20.19 -11.34 -10.66
C ASN A 475 20.42 -9.86 -10.35
N TRP A 476 20.71 -9.04 -11.35
CA TRP A 476 21.04 -7.64 -11.17
C TRP A 476 20.25 -6.75 -12.11
N PHE A 477 19.74 -5.66 -11.56
CA PHE A 477 19.14 -4.58 -12.33
C PHE A 477 19.76 -3.26 -11.87
N VAL A 478 19.60 -2.23 -12.68
CA VAL A 478 20.01 -0.88 -12.31
C VAL A 478 18.87 0.09 -12.55
N VAL A 479 18.89 1.17 -11.79
CA VAL A 479 17.93 2.27 -11.93
C VAL A 479 18.69 3.56 -12.22
N ARG A 480 18.23 4.30 -13.23
CA ARG A 480 18.81 5.60 -13.61
C ARG A 480 18.39 6.68 -12.62
N GLU A 481 19.36 7.40 -12.06
CA GLU A 481 19.13 8.43 -11.04
C GLU A 481 18.84 9.81 -11.61
N ASN A 482 19.36 10.20 -12.76
CA ASN A 482 19.15 11.55 -13.30
C ASN A 482 18.79 11.59 -14.79
#